data_AF-B8KFM9-F1
#
_entry.id   AF-B8KFM9-F1
#
_cell.length_a   1.000
_cell.length_b   1.000
_cell.length_c   1.000
_cell.angle_alpha   90.00
_cell.angle_beta   90.00
_cell.angle_gamma   90.00
#
_symmetry.space_group_name_H-M   'P 1'
#
loop_
_entity.id
_entity.type
_entity.pdbx_description
1 polymer ?
#
loop_
_entity_poly.entity_id
_entity_poly.type
_entity_poly.pdbx_seq_one_letter_code
_entity_poly.pdbx_strand_id
1 'polypeptide(L)' 'MMKLLVVWFVVSYGCGIMFVDVLNQIQIGGYKLGFWFAQQGSIYVFVVLIFIYRSRMEALDREFGVEEE' A
#
# COMPACT_ATOMS: atom_id res chain seq x y z
N MET A 1 -12.97 -5.25 0.38
CA MET A 1 -11.96 -5.92 1.22
C MET A 1 -10.83 -6.60 0.47
N MET A 2 -11.06 -7.66 -0.34
CA MET A 2 -9.96 -8.42 -0.99
C MET A 2 -8.97 -7.56 -1.80
N LYS A 3 -9.42 -6.51 -2.48
CA LYS A 3 -8.55 -5.63 -3.27
C LYS A 3 -7.47 -4.94 -2.43
N LEU A 4 -7.80 -4.55 -1.18
CA LEU A 4 -6.84 -3.91 -0.28
C LEU A 4 -5.80 -4.90 0.24
N LEU A 5 -6.23 -6.14 0.52
CA LEU A 5 -5.33 -7.21 0.93
C LEU A 5 -4.34 -7.58 -0.19
N VAL A 6 -4.80 -7.60 -1.44
CA VAL A 6 -3.93 -7.83 -2.60
C VAL A 6 -2.90 -6.71 -2.74
N VAL A 7 -3.30 -5.44 -2.63
CA VAL A 7 -2.34 -4.32 -2.71
C VAL A 7 -1.36 -4.35 -1.54
N TRP A 8 -1.85 -4.64 -0.33
CA TRP A 8 -0.99 -4.82 0.84
C TRP A 8 0.06 -5.92 0.62
N PHE A 9 -0.36 -7.08 0.10
CA PHE A 9 0.51 -8.21 -0.17
C PHE A 9 1.54 -7.87 -1.26
N VAL A 10 1.09 -7.30 -2.39
CA VAL A 10 1.98 -6.95 -3.50
C VAL A 10 3.01 -5.90 -3.09
N VAL A 11 2.64 -4.91 -2.27
CA VAL A 11 3.59 -3.87 -1.90
C VAL A 11 4.50 -4.30 -0.75
N SER A 12 3.95 -4.92 0.29
CA SER A 12 4.76 -5.34 1.44
C SER A 12 5.66 -6.53 1.09
N TYR A 13 5.10 -7.55 0.44
CA TYR A 13 5.81 -8.79 0.12
C TYR A 13 6.46 -8.74 -1.26
N GLY A 14 5.71 -8.29 -2.28
CA GLY A 14 6.24 -8.17 -3.64
C GLY A 14 7.36 -7.12 -3.73
N CYS A 15 7.07 -5.86 -3.46
CA CYS A 15 8.09 -4.80 -3.56
C CYS A 15 9.14 -4.84 -2.44
N GLY A 16 8.75 -5.24 -1.21
CA GLY A 16 9.68 -5.24 -0.07
C GLY A 16 10.64 -6.44 -0.01
N ILE A 17 10.25 -7.60 -0.55
CA ILE A 17 11.01 -8.86 -0.39
C ILE A 17 11.32 -9.49 -1.75
N MET A 18 10.30 -9.73 -2.59
CA MET A 18 10.47 -10.49 -3.83
C MET A 18 11.22 -9.70 -4.93
N PHE A 19 10.92 -8.42 -5.07
CA PHE A 19 11.56 -7.51 -6.03
C PHE A 19 12.67 -6.67 -5.40
N VAL A 20 13.11 -7.02 -4.17
CA VAL A 20 14.10 -6.23 -3.44
C VAL A 20 15.41 -6.13 -4.21
N ASP A 21 15.84 -7.20 -4.88
CA ASP A 21 17.10 -7.22 -5.63
C ASP A 21 17.04 -6.35 -6.89
N VAL A 22 15.90 -6.34 -7.59
CA VAL A 22 15.68 -5.48 -8.76
C VAL A 22 15.60 -4.02 -8.33
N LEU A 23 14.85 -3.73 -7.25
CA LEU A 23 14.74 -2.38 -6.70
C LEU A 23 16.07 -1.89 -6.13
N ASN A 24 16.88 -2.77 -5.56
CA ASN A 24 18.20 -2.44 -5.02
C ASN A 24 19.23 -2.05 -6.10
N GLN A 25 18.97 -2.32 -7.39
CA GLN A 25 19.78 -1.78 -8.48
C GLN A 25 19.59 -0.28 -8.64
N ILE A 26 18.44 0.24 -8.22
CA ILE A 26 18.16 1.68 -8.21
C ILE A 26 18.60 2.21 -6.86
N GLN A 27 19.48 3.21 -6.88
CA GLN A 27 19.96 3.88 -5.68
C GLN A 27 19.35 5.28 -5.63
N ILE A 28 18.62 5.59 -4.56
CA ILE A 28 18.09 6.93 -4.30
C ILE A 28 18.96 7.55 -3.20
N GLY A 29 19.68 8.60 -3.56
CA GLY A 29 20.47 9.38 -2.59
C GLY A 29 21.57 8.59 -1.87
N GLY A 30 22.09 7.52 -2.50
CA GLY A 30 23.12 6.65 -1.91
C GLY A 30 22.59 5.43 -1.16
N TYR A 31 21.26 5.29 -1.03
CA TYR A 31 20.62 4.13 -0.39
C TYR A 31 19.93 3.25 -1.43
N LYS A 32 19.96 1.93 -1.22
CA LYS A 32 19.27 0.97 -2.10
C LYS A 32 17.76 1.13 -1.97
N LEU A 33 17.05 1.28 -3.08
CA LEU A 33 15.63 1.59 -3.10
C LEU A 33 14.78 0.46 -2.49
N GLY A 34 15.19 -0.80 -2.65
CA GLY A 34 14.54 -1.94 -1.98
C GLY A 34 14.62 -1.86 -0.45
N PHE A 35 15.77 -1.45 0.09
CA PHE A 35 15.93 -1.23 1.54
C PHE A 35 15.06 -0.06 2.04
N TRP A 36 15.01 1.03 1.28
CA TRP A 36 14.11 2.15 1.59
C TRP A 36 12.64 1.72 1.60
N PHE A 37 12.23 0.86 0.65
CA PHE A 37 10.87 0.32 0.59
C PHE A 37 10.54 -0.58 1.78
N ALA A 38 11.49 -1.40 2.22
CA ALA A 38 11.31 -2.28 3.38
C ALA A 38 11.07 -1.50 4.68
N GLN A 39 11.64 -0.29 4.81
CA GLN A 39 11.65 0.46 6.06
C GLN A 39 10.67 1.65 6.09
N GLN A 40 10.70 2.51 5.08
CA GLN A 40 9.88 3.73 5.01
C GLN A 40 8.77 3.62 3.95
N GLY A 41 9.06 2.99 2.80
CA GLY A 41 8.10 2.87 1.70
C GLY A 41 6.86 2.06 2.09
N SER A 42 7.02 0.98 2.87
CA SER A 42 5.90 0.17 3.36
C SER A 42 4.94 0.96 4.26
N ILE A 43 5.47 1.85 5.11
CA ILE A 43 4.69 2.72 5.99
C ILE A 43 3.85 3.70 5.16
N TYR A 44 4.46 4.37 4.18
CA TYR A 44 3.73 5.29 3.31
C TYR A 44 2.61 4.58 2.53
N VAL A 45 2.88 3.36 2.05
CA VAL A 45 1.87 2.57 1.35
C VAL A 45 0.72 2.19 2.29
N PHE A 46 1.02 1.84 3.54
CA PHE A 46 0.00 1.56 4.54
C PHE A 46 -0.91 2.77 4.79
N VAL A 47 -0.35 3.97 4.92
CA VAL A 47 -1.12 5.20 5.08
C VAL A 47 -2.02 5.44 3.86
N VAL A 48 -1.48 5.31 2.64
CA VAL A 48 -2.27 5.43 1.40
C VAL A 48 -3.39 4.40 1.35
N LEU A 49 -3.14 3.16 1.76
CA LEU A 49 -4.16 2.11 1.83
C LEU A 49 -5.27 2.44 2.80
N ILE A 50 -4.98 3.08 3.94
CA ILE A 50 -5.99 3.53 4.89
C ILE A 50 -6.91 4.59 4.25
N PHE A 51 -6.35 5.57 3.54
CA PHE A 51 -7.16 6.57 2.82
C PHE A 51 -8.01 5.94 1.73
N ILE A 52 -7.45 5.02 0.94
CA ILE A 52 -8.20 4.29 -0.10
C ILE A 52 -9.32 3.46 0.54
N TYR A 53 -9.05 2.80 1.66
CA TYR A 53 -10.06 2.04 2.40
C TYR A 53 -11.20 2.94 2.87
N ARG A 54 -10.88 4.06 3.53
CA ARG A 54 -11.87 5.03 3.99
C ARG A 54 -12.75 5.51 2.83
N SER A 55 -12.14 5.97 1.74
CA SER A 55 -12.87 6.47 0.57
C SER A 55 -13.73 5.38 -0.08
N ARG A 56 -13.26 4.13 -0.09
CA ARG A 56 -14.05 2.99 -0.58
C ARG A 56 -15.22 2.64 0.35
N MET A 57 -15.06 2.74 1.67
CA MET A 57 -16.15 2.57 2.61
C MET A 57 -17.18 3.68 2.46
N GLU A 58 -16.75 4.94 2.36
CA GLU A 58 -17.63 6.10 2.16
C GLU A 58 -18.41 5.99 0.83
N ALA A 59 -17.77 5.52 -0.23
CA ALA A 59 -18.45 5.23 -1.49
C ALA A 59 -19.46 4.07 -1.37
N LEU A 60 -19.12 3.04 -0.59
CA LEU A 60 -20.01 1.89 -0.37
C LEU A 60 -21.22 2.26 0.49
N ASP A 61 -21.04 3.05 1.56
CA ASP A 61 -22.13 3.61 2.36
C ASP A 61 -23.08 4.44 1.51
N ARG A 62 -22.53 5.26 0.61
CA ARG A 62 -23.32 6.09 -0.30
C ARG A 62 -24.10 5.28 -1.33
N GLU A 63 -23.57 4.14 -1.76
CA GLU A 63 -24.20 3.26 -2.75
C GLU A 63 -25.24 2.32 -2.13
N PHE A 64 -25.04 1.91 -0.87
CA PHE A 64 -25.97 1.06 -0.13
C PHE A 64 -26.95 1.81 0.77
N GLY A 65 -26.86 3.14 0.83
CA GLY A 65 -27.90 4.00 1.40
C GLY A 65 -28.24 3.62 2.83
N VAL A 66 -27.24 3.47 3.70
CA VAL A 66 -27.50 3.51 5.14
C VAL A 66 -27.83 4.97 5.46
N GLU A 67 -29.09 5.35 5.20
CA GLU A 67 -29.76 6.37 6.01
C GLU A 67 -29.68 5.83 7.45
N GLU A 68 -28.68 6.30 8.19
CA GLU A 68 -28.68 6.18 9.63
C GLU A 68 -29.95 6.92 10.13
N GLU A 69 -30.93 6.17 10.64
CA GLU A 69 -31.82 6.67 11.69
C GLU A 69 -31.06 6.78 13.02
#